data_AF-N4VNK5-F1
#
_entry.id   AF-N4VNK5-F1
#
_cell.length_a   1.000
_cell.length_b   1.000
_cell.length_c   1.000
_cell.angle_alpha   90.00
_cell.angle_beta   90.00
_cell.angle_gamma   90.00
#
_symmetry.space_group_name_H-M   'P 1'
#
loop_
_entity.id
_entity.type
_entity.pdbx_description
1 polymer ?
#
loop_
_entity_poly.entity_id
_entity_poly.type
_entity_poly.pdbx_seq_one_letter_code
_entity_poly.pdbx_strand_id
1 'polypeptide(L)'
;MTITEIGCMGVKPGLDIMDDNTPEGKVLTTAYNAVTVRPSGPQNAFWGLQVEDPTKLWAFFDFESVEAHMEFGKLHGVEIVKDLPSILTHSVFMKHLALTSSSPAAFKAPLTEIIFVHFPGIITEVRKTEHAKELGIVLDGMAAQSPHILAVSWGWSVENDFPSQLEGAEAGSVLAGVVGWHGVKEQEAFRTTAAYHNAEVMIKSLDGIVNFSSVWVLCRSSERK
;
A
#
# COMPACT_ATOMS: atom_id res chain seq x y z
N MET A 1 5.96 15.45 5.13
CA MET A 1 5.83 14.06 4.67
C MET A 1 4.36 13.74 4.71
N THR A 2 3.82 13.15 3.65
CA THR A 2 2.44 12.68 3.62
C THR A 2 2.34 11.41 4.44
N ILE A 3 1.24 11.23 5.17
CA ILE A 3 0.92 9.97 5.83
C ILE A 3 -0.06 9.22 4.95
N THR A 4 0.32 8.04 4.48
CA THR A 4 -0.55 7.17 3.70
C THR A 4 -1.21 6.18 4.63
N GLU A 5 -2.53 6.26 4.82
CA GLU A 5 -3.31 5.14 5.35
C GLU A 5 -3.23 3.99 4.34
N ILE A 6 -2.95 2.79 4.82
CA ILE A 6 -2.98 1.53 4.06
C ILE A 6 -3.98 0.59 4.70
N GLY A 7 -4.94 0.12 3.91
CA GLY A 7 -5.98 -0.80 4.34
C GLY A 7 -6.08 -2.01 3.42
N CYS A 8 -6.40 -3.17 4.01
CA CYS A 8 -6.72 -4.40 3.29
C CYS A 8 -8.04 -4.96 3.84
N MET A 9 -8.96 -5.32 2.94
CA MET A 9 -10.28 -5.86 3.30
C MET A 9 -10.62 -7.06 2.42
N GLY A 10 -11.41 -7.99 2.97
CA GLY A 10 -11.95 -9.09 2.19
C GLY A 10 -13.15 -8.66 1.33
N VAL A 11 -13.17 -9.10 0.09
CA VAL A 11 -14.28 -8.94 -0.86
C VAL A 11 -15.22 -10.13 -0.75
N LYS A 12 -16.54 -9.89 -0.81
CA LYS A 12 -17.50 -10.99 -0.80
C LYS A 12 -17.37 -11.85 -2.08
N PRO A 13 -17.50 -13.18 -1.97
CA PRO A 13 -17.36 -14.07 -3.12
C PRO A 13 -18.35 -13.74 -4.25
N GLY A 14 -17.89 -13.83 -5.49
CA GLY A 14 -18.73 -13.70 -6.68
C GLY A 14 -19.11 -12.27 -7.06
N LEU A 15 -18.59 -11.25 -6.38
CA LEU A 15 -18.82 -9.85 -6.73
C LEU A 15 -17.67 -9.29 -7.56
N ASP A 16 -18.00 -8.58 -8.63
CA ASP A 16 -17.03 -7.78 -9.38
C ASP A 16 -17.09 -6.31 -8.91
N ILE A 17 -16.41 -6.04 -7.81
CA ILE A 17 -16.38 -4.70 -7.20
C ILE A 17 -15.52 -3.70 -7.99
N MET A 18 -14.84 -4.16 -9.05
CA MET A 18 -14.05 -3.31 -9.92
C MET A 18 -14.76 -3.05 -11.27
N ASP A 19 -15.93 -3.61 -11.56
CA ASP A 19 -16.72 -3.20 -12.73
C ASP A 19 -17.75 -2.12 -12.36
N ASP A 20 -17.50 -0.87 -12.78
CA ASP A 20 -18.38 0.28 -12.52
C ASP A 20 -19.77 0.15 -13.19
N ASN A 21 -19.97 -0.83 -14.07
CA ASN A 21 -21.28 -1.12 -14.65
C ASN A 21 -22.17 -1.97 -13.73
N THR A 22 -21.58 -2.64 -12.73
CA THR A 22 -22.31 -3.45 -11.74
C THR A 22 -22.80 -2.58 -10.57
N PRO A 23 -23.85 -3.00 -9.85
CA PRO A 23 -24.25 -2.37 -8.59
C PRO A 23 -23.11 -2.29 -7.57
N GLU A 24 -22.31 -3.35 -7.46
CA GLU A 24 -21.25 -3.52 -6.47
C GLU A 24 -20.04 -2.63 -6.77
N GLY A 25 -19.62 -2.54 -8.03
CA GLY A 25 -18.56 -1.62 -8.44
C GLY A 25 -18.95 -0.16 -8.24
N LYS A 26 -20.22 0.19 -8.44
CA LYS A 26 -20.73 1.54 -8.12
C LYS A 26 -20.65 1.85 -6.63
N VAL A 27 -20.90 0.89 -5.75
CA VAL A 27 -20.76 1.07 -4.29
C VAL A 27 -19.32 1.45 -3.95
N LEU A 28 -18.34 0.69 -4.44
CA LEU A 28 -16.92 0.94 -4.15
C LEU A 28 -16.47 2.29 -4.72
N THR A 29 -16.69 2.51 -6.02
CA THR A 29 -16.27 3.73 -6.72
C THR A 29 -16.94 4.98 -6.15
N THR A 30 -18.21 4.90 -5.73
CA THR A 30 -18.88 6.03 -5.06
C THR A 30 -18.24 6.35 -3.72
N ALA A 31 -18.00 5.35 -2.87
CA ALA A 31 -17.40 5.56 -1.56
C ALA A 31 -15.99 6.17 -1.67
N TYR A 32 -15.16 5.65 -2.57
CA TYR A 32 -13.76 6.05 -2.67
C TYR A 32 -13.57 7.35 -3.44
N ASN A 33 -14.47 7.68 -4.37
CA ASN A 33 -14.50 9.04 -4.92
C ASN A 33 -15.01 10.06 -3.90
N ALA A 34 -15.92 9.66 -3.00
CA ALA A 34 -16.44 10.57 -1.99
C ALA A 34 -15.36 11.00 -0.99
N VAL A 35 -14.35 10.16 -0.68
CA VAL A 35 -13.32 10.53 0.29
C VAL A 35 -12.52 11.76 -0.14
N THR A 36 -12.17 11.91 -1.42
CA THR A 36 -11.37 13.04 -1.89
C THR A 36 -12.20 14.31 -2.17
N VAL A 37 -13.53 14.23 -2.18
CA VAL A 37 -14.41 15.37 -2.42
C VAL A 37 -14.87 16.02 -1.10
N ARG A 38 -14.83 15.27 0.00
CA ARG A 38 -15.28 15.76 1.30
C ARG A 38 -14.25 16.73 1.91
N PRO A 39 -14.69 17.76 2.65
CA PRO A 39 -13.78 18.64 3.38
C PRO A 39 -12.83 17.83 4.25
N SER A 40 -11.56 18.23 4.34
CA SER A 40 -10.50 17.52 5.09
C SER A 40 -10.22 16.06 4.68
N GLY A 41 -10.85 15.54 3.62
CA GLY A 41 -10.58 14.20 3.10
C GLY A 41 -9.17 14.04 2.54
N PRO A 42 -8.70 12.85 2.18
CA PRO A 42 -7.33 12.65 1.72
C PRO A 42 -7.03 13.46 0.44
N GLN A 43 -5.75 13.79 0.22
CA GLN A 43 -5.25 14.44 -0.99
C GLN A 43 -5.39 13.51 -2.20
N ASN A 44 -5.05 12.24 -2.02
CA ASN A 44 -5.20 11.19 -3.01
C ASN A 44 -5.85 9.97 -2.36
N ALA A 45 -6.64 9.25 -3.15
CA ALA A 45 -7.14 7.92 -2.83
C ALA A 45 -6.72 6.97 -3.95
N PHE A 46 -6.15 5.82 -3.58
CA PHE A 46 -5.80 4.74 -4.51
C PHE A 46 -6.43 3.44 -4.04
N TRP A 47 -6.92 2.62 -4.95
CA TRP A 47 -7.52 1.34 -4.55
C TRP A 47 -7.52 0.33 -5.67
N GLY A 48 -7.44 -0.95 -5.32
CA GLY A 48 -7.45 -2.02 -6.30
C GLY A 48 -7.51 -3.39 -5.67
N LEU A 49 -7.74 -4.39 -6.51
CA LEU A 49 -7.63 -5.78 -6.09
C LEU A 49 -6.17 -6.23 -6.14
N GLN A 50 -5.82 -7.09 -5.20
CA GLN A 50 -4.55 -7.80 -5.25
C GLN A 50 -4.56 -8.76 -6.45
N VAL A 51 -3.48 -8.78 -7.23
CA VAL A 51 -3.37 -9.61 -8.44
C VAL A 51 -3.37 -11.09 -8.08
N GLU A 52 -2.63 -11.47 -7.03
CA GLU A 52 -2.49 -12.86 -6.61
C GLU A 52 -3.74 -13.40 -5.88
N ASP A 53 -4.52 -12.51 -5.26
CA ASP A 53 -5.75 -12.86 -4.54
C ASP A 53 -6.82 -11.77 -4.74
N PRO A 54 -7.66 -11.87 -5.79
CA PRO A 54 -8.72 -10.89 -6.05
C PRO A 54 -9.80 -10.82 -4.96
N THR A 55 -9.75 -11.67 -3.94
CA THR A 55 -10.60 -11.53 -2.74
C THR A 55 -10.09 -10.46 -1.77
N LYS A 56 -8.95 -9.84 -2.05
CA LYS A 56 -8.35 -8.76 -1.24
C LYS A 56 -8.44 -7.43 -1.97
N LEU A 57 -9.21 -6.52 -1.39
CA LEU A 57 -9.24 -5.11 -1.76
C LEU A 57 -8.21 -4.36 -0.93
N TRP A 58 -7.32 -3.65 -1.62
CA TRP A 58 -6.35 -2.73 -1.04
C TRP A 58 -6.77 -1.29 -1.26
N ALA A 59 -6.56 -0.45 -0.26
CA ALA A 59 -6.87 0.97 -0.29
C ALA A 59 -5.74 1.78 0.32
N PHE A 60 -5.44 2.94 -0.28
CA PHE A 60 -4.38 3.85 0.13
C PHE A 60 -4.91 5.28 0.13
N PHE A 61 -4.78 5.99 1.24
CA PHE A 61 -5.29 7.35 1.37
C PHE A 61 -4.22 8.28 1.91
N ASP A 62 -3.89 9.31 1.14
CA ASP A 62 -2.85 10.27 1.49
C ASP A 62 -3.42 11.39 2.34
N PHE A 63 -3.10 11.39 3.63
CA PHE A 63 -3.47 12.44 4.58
C PHE A 63 -2.27 13.31 4.95
N GLU A 64 -2.57 14.51 5.46
CA GLU A 64 -1.56 15.42 5.98
C GLU A 64 -0.91 14.88 7.26
N SER A 65 -1.69 14.22 8.12
CA SER A 65 -1.23 13.54 9.32
C SER A 65 -2.20 12.42 9.74
N VAL A 66 -1.81 11.62 10.73
CA VAL A 66 -2.70 10.63 11.36
C VAL A 66 -3.90 11.31 12.01
N GLU A 67 -3.70 12.45 12.65
CA GLU A 67 -4.77 13.22 13.29
C GLU A 67 -5.80 13.71 12.27
N ALA A 68 -5.35 14.17 11.10
CA ALA A 68 -6.22 14.59 10.01
C ALA A 68 -7.10 13.43 9.50
N HIS A 69 -6.52 12.23 9.34
CA HIS A 69 -7.29 11.03 9.03
C HIS A 69 -8.34 10.74 10.13
N MET A 70 -7.92 10.72 11.39
CA MET A 70 -8.82 10.39 12.50
C MET A 70 -9.98 11.39 12.64
N GLU A 71 -9.74 12.67 12.39
CA GLU A 71 -10.79 13.70 12.34
C GLU A 71 -11.73 13.49 11.16
N PHE A 72 -11.19 13.25 9.96
CA PHE A 72 -11.97 12.95 8.77
C PHE A 72 -12.90 11.75 8.97
N GLY A 73 -12.38 10.65 9.53
CA GLY A 73 -13.14 9.44 9.83
C GLY A 73 -14.32 9.70 10.78
N LYS A 74 -14.13 10.56 11.80
CA LYS A 74 -15.21 10.95 12.73
C LYS A 74 -16.28 11.78 12.05
N LEU A 75 -15.90 12.71 11.18
CA LEU A 75 -16.82 13.66 10.56
C LEU A 75 -17.59 13.07 9.37
N HIS A 76 -16.94 12.18 8.61
CA HIS A 76 -17.44 11.76 7.30
C HIS A 76 -17.43 10.25 7.10
N GLY A 77 -16.61 9.50 7.84
CA GLY A 77 -16.36 8.08 7.61
C GLY A 77 -17.63 7.23 7.60
N VAL A 78 -18.48 7.36 8.62
CA VAL A 78 -19.72 6.56 8.77
C VAL A 78 -20.62 6.66 7.54
N GLU A 79 -20.81 7.87 7.01
CA GLU A 79 -21.68 8.09 5.85
C GLU A 79 -21.04 7.61 4.55
N ILE A 80 -19.72 7.76 4.40
CA ILE A 80 -19.00 7.31 3.21
C ILE A 80 -18.98 5.79 3.09
N VAL A 81 -18.80 5.09 4.21
CA VAL A 81 -18.57 3.63 4.22
C VAL A 81 -19.85 2.82 4.46
N LYS A 82 -21.00 3.46 4.66
CA LYS A 82 -22.26 2.80 5.07
C LYS A 82 -22.68 1.62 4.19
N ASP A 83 -22.37 1.69 2.89
CA ASP A 83 -22.76 0.67 1.90
C ASP A 83 -21.64 -0.35 1.65
N LEU A 84 -20.40 -0.12 2.10
CA LEU A 84 -19.29 -1.07 1.93
C LEU A 84 -19.56 -2.46 2.54
N PRO A 85 -20.26 -2.61 3.68
CA PRO A 85 -20.62 -3.93 4.22
C PRO A 85 -21.49 -4.77 3.27
N SER A 86 -22.11 -4.17 2.24
CA SER A 86 -22.84 -4.93 1.22
C SER A 86 -21.93 -5.72 0.29
N ILE A 87 -20.68 -5.25 0.07
CA ILE A 87 -19.72 -5.85 -0.88
C ILE A 87 -18.45 -6.42 -0.22
N LEU A 88 -18.14 -6.02 1.03
CA LEU A 88 -16.96 -6.46 1.78
C LEU A 88 -17.33 -7.42 2.92
N THR A 89 -16.40 -8.30 3.31
CA THR A 89 -16.58 -9.28 4.38
C THR A 89 -16.07 -8.79 5.73
N HIS A 90 -14.81 -8.39 5.80
CA HIS A 90 -14.11 -8.02 7.03
C HIS A 90 -12.94 -7.10 6.71
N SER A 91 -12.57 -6.25 7.66
CA SER A 91 -11.28 -5.57 7.63
C SER A 91 -10.18 -6.56 8.00
N VAL A 92 -9.14 -6.65 7.18
CA VAL A 92 -7.93 -7.41 7.50
C VAL A 92 -7.04 -6.55 8.38
N PHE A 93 -6.76 -5.32 7.95
CA PHE A 93 -6.10 -4.29 8.75
C PHE A 93 -6.27 -2.89 8.15
N MET A 94 -5.94 -1.88 8.97
CA MET A 94 -5.78 -0.48 8.60
C MET A 94 -4.63 0.09 9.43
N LYS A 95 -3.62 0.66 8.77
CA LYS A 95 -2.38 1.20 9.37
C LYS A 95 -1.91 2.43 8.60
N HIS A 96 -0.86 3.08 9.08
CA HIS A 96 -0.27 4.25 8.41
C HIS A 96 1.19 4.01 8.03
N LEU A 97 1.58 4.56 6.89
CA LEU A 97 2.95 4.60 6.39
C LEU A 97 3.40 6.05 6.20
N ALA A 98 4.59 6.38 6.69
CA ALA A 98 5.26 7.66 6.43
C ALA A 98 6.18 7.53 5.21
N LEU A 99 5.58 7.61 4.01
CA LEU A 99 6.27 7.39 2.73
C LEU A 99 7.01 8.64 2.23
N THR A 100 8.02 8.43 1.39
CA THR A 100 8.65 9.50 0.61
C THR A 100 7.67 10.11 -0.41
N SER A 101 7.94 11.35 -0.85
CA SER A 101 7.01 12.16 -1.66
C SER A 101 6.67 11.59 -3.04
N SER A 102 7.38 10.56 -3.50
CA SER A 102 7.13 9.87 -4.78
C SER A 102 6.00 8.84 -4.70
N SER A 103 5.41 8.59 -3.53
CA SER A 103 4.36 7.57 -3.37
C SER A 103 3.16 7.74 -4.33
N PRO A 104 2.64 8.96 -4.62
CA PRO A 104 1.50 9.08 -5.54
C PRO A 104 1.83 8.63 -6.96
N ALA A 105 3.07 8.84 -7.42
CA ALA A 105 3.50 8.40 -8.75
C ALA A 105 3.59 6.87 -8.83
N ALA A 106 4.06 6.22 -7.74
CA ALA A 106 4.12 4.76 -7.67
C ALA A 106 2.71 4.14 -7.65
N PHE A 107 1.77 4.70 -6.88
CA PHE A 107 0.39 4.22 -6.81
C PHE A 107 -0.43 4.45 -8.10
N LYS A 108 -0.10 5.47 -8.90
CA LYS A 108 -0.75 5.75 -10.19
C LYS A 108 -0.22 4.89 -11.34
N ALA A 109 0.83 4.09 -11.10
CA ALA A 109 1.38 3.21 -12.11
C ALA A 109 0.36 2.12 -12.50
N PRO A 110 0.40 1.61 -13.75
CA PRO A 110 -0.47 0.51 -14.19
C PRO A 110 -0.47 -0.73 -13.28
N LEU A 111 0.66 -0.99 -12.61
CA LEU A 111 0.78 -1.98 -11.55
C LEU A 111 1.56 -1.36 -10.39
N THR A 112 1.06 -1.50 -9.17
CA THR A 112 1.79 -1.16 -7.95
C THR A 112 2.25 -2.43 -7.24
N GLU A 113 3.54 -2.56 -6.97
CA GLU A 113 4.07 -3.57 -6.05
C GLU A 113 4.32 -2.94 -4.69
N ILE A 114 3.84 -3.57 -3.63
CA ILE A 114 4.06 -3.15 -2.25
C ILE A 114 4.90 -4.21 -1.58
N ILE A 115 6.09 -3.80 -1.16
CA ILE A 115 7.06 -4.60 -0.45
C ILE A 115 6.89 -4.33 1.05
N PHE A 116 6.78 -5.40 1.83
CA PHE A 116 6.72 -5.35 3.29
C PHE A 116 7.96 -6.01 3.87
N VAL A 117 8.78 -5.23 4.57
CA VAL A 117 9.92 -5.70 5.36
C VAL A 117 9.51 -5.61 6.83
N HIS A 118 9.20 -6.76 7.45
CA HIS A 118 8.72 -6.84 8.82
C HIS A 118 9.86 -6.98 9.80
N PHE A 119 9.76 -6.24 10.90
CA PHE A 119 10.69 -6.24 12.00
C PHE A 119 9.94 -6.46 13.32
N PRO A 120 10.58 -7.04 14.34
CA PRO A 120 9.92 -7.32 15.61
C PRO A 120 9.77 -6.03 16.43
N GLY A 121 8.59 -5.80 17.00
CA GLY A 121 8.34 -4.79 18.03
C GLY A 121 8.88 -3.38 17.72
N ILE A 122 9.37 -2.70 18.77
CA ILE A 122 9.85 -1.31 18.69
C ILE A 122 11.30 -1.29 18.20
N ILE A 123 11.50 -0.75 16.99
CA ILE A 123 12.82 -0.42 16.45
C ILE A 123 13.22 1.00 16.87
N THR A 124 14.51 1.22 17.15
CA THR A 124 15.03 2.55 17.45
C THR A 124 14.98 3.47 16.23
N GLU A 125 14.77 4.77 16.44
CA GLU A 125 14.73 5.75 15.34
C GLU A 125 16.04 5.81 14.52
N VAL A 126 17.18 5.52 15.15
CA VAL A 126 18.46 5.38 14.46
C VAL A 126 18.43 4.22 13.47
N ARG A 127 17.98 3.04 13.91
CA ARG A 127 17.84 1.86 13.04
C ARG A 127 16.80 2.07 11.95
N LYS A 128 15.67 2.72 12.27
CA LYS A 128 14.68 3.09 11.25
C LYS A 128 15.30 3.97 10.16
N THR A 129 16.09 4.97 10.54
CA THR A 129 16.76 5.85 9.59
C THR A 129 17.78 5.09 8.73
N GLU A 130 18.58 4.21 9.33
CA GLU A 130 19.55 3.37 8.62
C GLU A 130 18.87 2.46 7.59
N HIS A 131 17.90 1.65 8.01
CA HIS A 131 17.19 0.73 7.12
C HIS A 131 16.38 1.44 6.03
N ALA A 132 15.77 2.60 6.34
CA ALA A 132 15.08 3.39 5.31
C ALA A 132 16.06 3.87 4.23
N LYS A 133 17.29 4.24 4.62
CA LYS A 133 18.34 4.59 3.66
C LYS A 133 18.79 3.37 2.85
N GLU A 134 18.97 2.23 3.49
CA GLU A 134 19.36 0.97 2.84
C GLU A 134 18.32 0.52 1.82
N LEU A 135 17.03 0.50 2.19
CA LEU A 135 15.94 0.17 1.26
C LEU A 135 15.86 1.18 0.11
N GLY A 136 16.02 2.48 0.39
CA GLY A 136 16.07 3.51 -0.65
C GLY A 136 17.15 3.23 -1.70
N ILE A 137 18.37 2.90 -1.27
CA ILE A 137 19.47 2.53 -2.17
C ILE A 137 19.09 1.32 -3.04
N VAL A 138 18.44 0.31 -2.45
CA VAL A 138 18.01 -0.89 -3.19
C VAL A 138 16.96 -0.54 -4.24
N LEU A 139 15.92 0.22 -3.87
CA LEU A 139 14.83 0.56 -4.79
C LEU A 139 15.29 1.50 -5.90
N ASP A 140 16.12 2.50 -5.58
CA ASP A 140 16.74 3.38 -6.58
C ASP A 140 17.65 2.56 -7.53
N GLY A 141 18.38 1.59 -7.00
CA GLY A 141 19.21 0.67 -7.79
C GLY A 141 18.41 -0.24 -8.71
N MET A 142 17.21 -0.67 -8.30
CA MET A 142 16.26 -1.38 -9.16
C MET A 142 15.76 -0.47 -10.27
N ALA A 143 15.31 0.75 -9.93
CA ALA A 143 14.81 1.72 -10.89
C ALA A 143 15.86 2.12 -11.93
N ALA A 144 17.12 2.28 -11.53
CA ALA A 144 18.23 2.58 -12.44
C ALA A 144 18.53 1.45 -13.44
N GLN A 145 18.17 0.21 -13.11
CA GLN A 145 18.43 -0.98 -13.94
C GLN A 145 17.21 -1.41 -14.78
N SER A 146 16.04 -0.83 -14.55
CA SER A 146 14.82 -1.18 -15.27
C SER A 146 14.10 0.06 -15.77
N PRO A 147 13.99 0.27 -17.10
CA PRO A 147 13.16 1.34 -17.64
C PRO A 147 11.66 1.09 -17.40
N HIS A 148 11.29 -0.09 -16.89
CA HIS A 148 9.90 -0.45 -16.62
C HIS A 148 9.41 -0.05 -15.23
N ILE A 149 10.32 0.39 -14.34
CA ILE A 149 9.98 0.98 -13.06
C ILE A 149 9.74 2.48 -13.27
N LEU A 150 8.52 2.90 -12.99
CA LEU A 150 8.03 4.27 -13.20
C LEU A 150 8.32 5.19 -12.01
N ALA A 151 8.24 4.64 -10.80
CA ALA A 151 8.49 5.36 -9.56
C ALA A 151 8.78 4.38 -8.43
N VAL A 152 9.56 4.84 -7.46
CA VAL A 152 9.79 4.13 -6.20
C VAL A 152 9.54 5.06 -5.03
N SER A 153 8.98 4.53 -3.96
CA SER A 153 8.81 5.21 -2.68
C SER A 153 9.02 4.22 -1.55
N TRP A 154 9.38 4.69 -0.37
CA TRP A 154 9.55 3.84 0.80
C TRP A 154 9.30 4.63 2.08
N GLY A 155 9.08 3.91 3.17
CA GLY A 155 8.81 4.55 4.46
C GLY A 155 8.41 3.56 5.54
N TRP A 156 8.47 4.04 6.78
CA TRP A 156 8.12 3.23 7.94
C TRP A 156 6.63 3.29 8.25
N SER A 157 6.13 2.21 8.83
CA SER A 157 4.85 2.24 9.55
C SER A 157 4.93 3.23 10.71
N VAL A 158 3.83 3.94 10.93
CA VAL A 158 3.69 4.81 12.11
C VAL A 158 3.43 3.96 13.34
N GLU A 159 2.57 2.95 13.22
CA GLU A 159 2.31 1.99 14.28
C GLU A 159 3.33 0.85 14.32
N ASN A 160 3.44 0.19 15.48
CA ASN A 160 4.37 -0.92 15.73
C ASN A 160 3.65 -2.28 15.90
N ASP A 161 2.38 -2.35 15.48
CA ASP A 161 1.53 -3.55 15.51
C ASP A 161 0.96 -3.84 14.11
N PHE A 162 1.77 -3.62 13.07
CA PHE A 162 1.45 -3.99 11.70
C PHE A 162 1.36 -5.53 11.61
N PRO A 163 0.27 -6.09 11.04
CA PRO A 163 0.09 -7.53 11.00
C PRO A 163 1.17 -8.19 10.15
N SER A 164 1.68 -9.33 10.63
CA SER A 164 2.50 -10.20 9.82
C SER A 164 1.62 -11.03 8.88
N GLN A 165 2.08 -11.22 7.65
CA GLN A 165 1.47 -12.17 6.71
C GLN A 165 1.91 -13.62 7.00
N LEU A 166 2.86 -13.83 7.91
CA LEU A 166 3.25 -15.17 8.37
C LEU A 166 2.35 -15.61 9.52
N GLU A 167 1.75 -16.78 9.39
CA GLU A 167 0.93 -17.39 10.42
C GLU A 167 1.74 -17.59 11.71
N GLY A 168 1.20 -17.11 12.83
CA GLY A 168 1.84 -17.20 14.15
C GLY A 168 2.95 -16.19 14.43
N ALA A 169 3.31 -15.32 13.49
CA ALA A 169 4.28 -14.25 13.73
C ALA A 169 3.63 -13.07 14.47
N GLU A 170 4.38 -12.50 15.41
CA GLU A 170 3.94 -11.31 16.15
C GLU A 170 3.85 -10.09 15.22
N ALA A 171 2.87 -9.23 15.50
CA ALA A 171 2.75 -7.93 14.85
C ALA A 171 3.95 -7.04 15.23
N GLY A 172 4.35 -6.15 14.32
CA GLY A 172 5.57 -5.35 14.51
C GLY A 172 5.61 -4.09 13.66
N SER A 173 6.78 -3.48 13.54
CA SER A 173 6.99 -2.38 12.59
C SER A 173 7.25 -2.93 11.18
N VAL A 174 6.85 -2.16 10.18
CA VAL A 174 7.10 -2.46 8.78
C VAL A 174 7.86 -1.31 8.13
N LEU A 175 8.94 -1.65 7.42
CA LEU A 175 9.51 -0.77 6.41
C LEU A 175 8.90 -1.16 5.07
N ALA A 176 8.09 -0.29 4.50
CA ALA A 176 7.41 -0.52 3.24
C ALA A 176 8.21 0.06 2.07
N GLY A 177 8.21 -0.66 0.96
CA GLY A 177 8.59 -0.15 -0.37
C GLY A 177 7.36 -0.14 -1.28
N VAL A 178 7.21 0.88 -2.10
CA VAL A 178 6.15 0.99 -3.12
C VAL A 178 6.83 1.20 -4.46
N VAL A 179 6.59 0.29 -5.40
CA VAL A 179 7.19 0.32 -6.73
C VAL A 179 6.09 0.39 -7.77
N GLY A 180 6.11 1.45 -8.57
CA GLY A 180 5.22 1.61 -9.72
C GLY A 180 5.83 0.97 -10.96
N TRP A 181 5.09 0.07 -11.60
CA TRP A 181 5.51 -0.68 -12.78
C TRP A 181 4.66 -0.35 -13.99
N HIS A 182 5.24 -0.46 -15.19
CA HIS A 182 4.51 -0.37 -16.45
C HIS A 182 3.42 -1.44 -16.63
N GLY A 183 3.52 -2.57 -15.94
CA GLY A 183 2.53 -3.65 -16.02
C GLY A 183 3.01 -4.95 -15.37
N VAL A 184 2.10 -5.93 -15.32
CA VAL A 184 2.34 -7.27 -14.75
C VAL A 184 3.47 -8.00 -15.47
N LYS A 185 3.47 -7.98 -16.81
CA LYS A 185 4.45 -8.72 -17.62
C LYS A 185 5.87 -8.18 -17.44
N GLU A 186 6.00 -6.86 -17.34
CA GLU A 186 7.28 -6.19 -17.14
C GLU A 186 7.84 -6.51 -15.74
N GLN A 187 6.99 -6.54 -14.73
CA GLN A 187 7.35 -6.95 -13.38
C GLN A 187 7.80 -8.42 -13.38
N GLU A 188 7.00 -9.33 -13.95
CA GLU A 188 7.31 -10.76 -14.03
C GLU A 188 8.65 -11.02 -14.72
N ALA A 189 8.91 -10.32 -15.83
CA ALA A 189 10.18 -10.40 -16.53
C ALA A 189 11.35 -9.88 -15.66
N PHE A 190 11.15 -8.77 -14.95
CA PHE A 190 12.16 -8.21 -14.05
C PHE A 190 12.50 -9.17 -12.90
N ARG A 191 11.52 -9.91 -12.37
CA ARG A 191 11.73 -10.92 -11.31
C ARG A 191 12.74 -12.01 -11.66
N THR A 192 12.95 -12.27 -12.94
CA THR A 192 13.93 -13.27 -13.42
C THR A 192 15.35 -12.70 -13.62
N THR A 193 15.55 -11.41 -13.36
CA THR A 193 16.83 -10.74 -13.59
C THR A 193 17.76 -10.85 -12.38
N ALA A 194 19.07 -10.77 -12.62
CA ALA A 194 20.05 -10.66 -11.54
C ALA A 194 19.84 -9.41 -10.68
N ALA A 195 19.35 -8.31 -11.26
CA ALA A 195 19.05 -7.09 -10.54
C ALA A 195 17.98 -7.31 -9.46
N TYR A 196 16.89 -8.02 -9.80
CA TYR A 196 15.85 -8.38 -8.84
C TYR A 196 16.38 -9.31 -7.74
N HIS A 197 17.09 -10.38 -8.10
CA HIS A 197 17.62 -11.32 -7.11
C HIS A 197 18.63 -10.65 -6.16
N ASN A 198 19.47 -9.74 -6.67
CA ASN A 198 20.38 -8.96 -5.85
C ASN A 198 19.61 -8.04 -4.89
N ALA A 199 18.55 -7.37 -5.36
CA ALA A 199 17.69 -6.54 -4.53
C ALA A 199 17.03 -7.35 -3.41
N GLU A 200 16.49 -8.51 -3.74
CA GLU A 200 15.89 -9.42 -2.76
C GLU A 200 16.91 -9.88 -1.70
N VAL A 201 18.12 -10.25 -2.10
CA VAL A 201 19.21 -10.60 -1.18
C VAL A 201 19.56 -9.43 -0.27
N MET A 202 19.68 -8.21 -0.81
CA MET A 202 19.98 -7.02 -0.03
C MET A 202 18.88 -6.73 1.00
N ILE A 203 17.60 -6.81 0.61
CA ILE A 203 16.47 -6.58 1.52
C ILE A 203 16.42 -7.66 2.62
N LYS A 204 16.60 -8.94 2.26
CA LYS A 204 16.65 -10.04 3.25
C LYS A 204 17.87 -10.00 4.15
N SER A 205 18.89 -9.20 3.81
CA SER A 205 20.10 -9.02 4.61
C SER A 205 20.01 -7.84 5.59
N LEU A 206 18.91 -7.09 5.60
CA LEU A 206 18.69 -6.02 6.59
C LEU A 206 18.70 -6.61 8.01
N ASP A 207 19.49 -6.00 8.88
CA ASP A 207 19.65 -6.45 10.27
C ASP A 207 18.31 -6.46 11.01
N GLY A 208 17.95 -7.59 11.63
CA GLY A 208 16.74 -7.71 12.44
C GLY A 208 15.42 -7.93 11.68
N ILE A 209 15.46 -8.17 10.36
CA ILE A 209 14.27 -8.58 9.61
C ILE A 209 13.71 -9.93 10.11
N VAL A 210 12.39 -10.03 10.26
CA VAL A 210 11.67 -11.27 10.59
C VAL A 210 11.00 -11.87 9.37
N ASN A 211 10.50 -11.02 8.47
CA ASN A 211 9.85 -11.46 7.24
C ASN A 211 10.00 -10.44 6.12
N PHE A 212 9.98 -10.94 4.88
CA PHE A 212 9.92 -10.17 3.65
C PHE A 212 8.80 -10.71 2.78
N SER A 213 7.92 -9.84 2.30
CA SER A 213 6.84 -10.21 1.37
C SER A 213 6.54 -9.07 0.41
N SER A 214 5.82 -9.38 -0.67
CA SER A 214 5.33 -8.39 -1.62
C SER A 214 3.96 -8.76 -2.14
N VAL A 215 3.13 -7.78 -2.46
CA VAL A 215 1.84 -7.95 -3.15
C VAL A 215 1.76 -7.02 -4.34
N TRP A 216 0.98 -7.39 -5.35
CA TRP A 216 0.71 -6.52 -6.48
C TRP A 216 -0.74 -6.05 -6.50
N VAL A 217 -0.94 -4.78 -6.81
CA VAL A 217 -2.25 -4.14 -6.82
C VAL A 217 -2.44 -3.37 -8.12
N LEU A 218 -3.59 -3.55 -8.75
CA LEU A 218 -4.02 -2.77 -9.92
C LEU A 218 -4.85 -1.58 -9.44
N CYS A 219 -4.17 -0.48 -9.15
CA CYS A 219 -4.78 0.70 -8.55
C CYS A 219 -5.61 1.53 -9.54
N ARG A 220 -6.78 1.96 -9.09
CA ARG A 220 -7.48 3.16 -9.52
C ARG A 220 -7.10 4.32 -8.63
N SER A 221 -7.42 5.54 -9.06
CA SER A 221 -7.14 6.74 -8.28
C SER A 221 -8.27 7.75 -8.30
N SER A 222 -8.40 8.50 -7.23
CA SER A 222 -9.15 9.74 -7.13
C SER A 222 -8.27 10.79 -6.44
N GLU A 223 -8.42 12.04 -6.83
CA GLU A 223 -7.64 13.16 -6.28
C GLU A 223 -8.57 14.23 -5.76
N ARG A 224 -8.13 14.96 -4.73
CA ARG A 224 -8.88 16.08 -4.18
C ARG A 224 -9.01 17.16 -5.25
N LYS A 225 -10.24 17.66 -5.45
CA LYS A 225 -10.54 18.75 -6.39
C LYS A 225 -10.35 20.12 -5.76
#